data_AF-A0A8T6QKR2-F1
#
_entry.id   AF-A0A8T6QKR2-F1
#
_cell.length_a   1.000
_cell.length_b   1.000
_cell.length_c   1.000
_cell.angle_alpha   90.00
_cell.angle_beta   90.00
_cell.angle_gamma   90.00
#
_symmetry.space_group_name_H-M   'P 1'
#
loop_
_entity.id
_entity.type
_entity.pdbx_description
1 polymer ?
#
loop_
_entity_poly.entity_id
_entity_poly.type
_entity_poly.pdbx_seq_one_letter_code
_entity_poly.pdbx_strand_id
1 'polypeptide(L)'
;PMDYLNPAHPLLLISFGRSGNSPESVAAVELANQFVPECYHLPITCNEAGALYQNAINSDNAFALLMPAETHDRGFAMTSSITTMMASGLAVFAPETINSQTFRDVADRCQAILTSLGDFSEGVFGYAPWKRIVYLGSGGLQGAARESALKVLELTAGKLAAFYDSPTGFRHGPKSLVDDETLVVVFVSSHPYTRQYDLDLLAELRRDN
;
A
#
# COMPACT_ATOMS: atom_id res chain seq x y z
N PRO A 1 10.03 18.26 7.85
CA PRO A 1 9.09 18.50 8.98
C PRO A 1 8.18 19.72 8.77
N MET A 2 8.73 20.88 8.42
CA MET A 2 7.97 22.14 8.28
C MET A 2 6.88 22.13 7.20
N ASP A 3 7.01 21.30 6.17
CA ASP A 3 5.98 21.18 5.11
C ASP A 3 4.75 20.37 5.55
N TYR A 4 4.85 19.62 6.65
CA TYR A 4 3.83 18.63 7.07
C TYR A 4 3.35 18.81 8.51
N LEU A 5 4.16 19.40 9.39
CA LEU A 5 3.83 19.62 10.79
C LEU A 5 3.47 21.09 11.00
N ASN A 6 2.27 21.34 11.52
CA ASN A 6 1.83 22.67 11.92
C ASN A 6 1.74 22.75 13.45
N PRO A 7 2.65 23.48 14.12
CA PRO A 7 2.67 23.59 15.59
C PRO A 7 1.41 24.22 16.19
N ALA A 8 0.59 24.92 15.38
CA ALA A 8 -0.62 25.60 15.84
C ALA A 8 -1.84 24.69 15.98
N HIS A 9 -1.74 23.41 15.60
CA HIS A 9 -2.83 22.45 15.66
C HIS A 9 -2.43 21.19 16.42
N PRO A 10 -3.38 20.56 17.14
CA PRO A 10 -3.17 19.22 17.66
C PRO A 10 -2.87 18.23 16.52
N LEU A 11 -2.00 17.26 16.79
CA LEU A 11 -1.60 16.23 15.83
C LEU A 11 -1.91 14.85 16.38
N LEU A 12 -2.54 14.00 15.56
CA LEU A 12 -2.50 12.55 15.72
C LEU A 12 -1.62 11.97 14.63
N LEU A 13 -0.47 11.41 15.01
CA LEU A 13 0.44 10.74 14.08
C LEU A 13 0.15 9.24 14.04
N ILE A 14 -0.30 8.74 12.89
CA ILE A 14 -0.50 7.31 12.65
C ILE A 14 0.78 6.74 12.03
N SER A 15 1.53 5.97 12.82
CA SER A 15 2.83 5.44 12.41
C SER A 15 2.74 3.98 12.03
N PHE A 16 2.96 3.65 10.75
CA PHE A 16 2.98 2.27 10.26
C PHE A 16 4.41 1.71 10.25
N GLY A 17 4.59 0.47 10.72
CA GLY A 17 5.89 -0.20 10.61
C GLY A 17 5.83 -1.70 10.86
N ARG A 18 6.38 -2.51 9.93
CA ARG A 18 6.47 -3.97 10.12
C ARG A 18 7.31 -4.33 11.34
N SER A 19 8.56 -3.87 11.39
CA SER A 19 9.49 -4.21 12.48
C SER A 19 9.39 -3.25 13.67
N GLY A 20 8.77 -2.08 13.49
CA GLY A 20 8.78 -1.00 14.47
C GLY A 20 10.15 -0.38 14.75
N ASN A 21 11.19 -0.74 13.98
CA ASN A 21 12.60 -0.41 14.26
C ASN A 21 13.30 0.38 13.14
N SER A 22 12.58 0.83 12.11
CA SER A 22 13.17 1.73 11.13
C SER A 22 13.62 3.02 11.85
N PRO A 23 14.87 3.47 11.65
CA PRO A 23 15.34 4.73 12.22
C PRO A 23 14.42 5.90 11.86
N GLU A 24 13.90 5.91 10.64
CA GLU A 24 12.96 6.91 10.14
C GLU A 24 11.62 6.86 10.88
N SER A 25 11.10 5.68 11.21
CA SER A 25 9.88 5.53 12.00
C SER A 25 10.02 6.16 13.39
N VAL A 26 11.13 5.88 14.08
CA VAL A 26 11.38 6.42 15.43
C VAL A 26 11.64 7.92 15.37
N ALA A 27 12.47 8.38 14.43
CA ALA A 27 12.79 9.79 14.27
C ALA A 27 11.56 10.63 13.90
N ALA A 28 10.60 10.09 13.13
CA ALA A 28 9.37 10.81 12.80
C ALA A 28 8.51 11.08 14.05
N VAL A 29 8.38 10.10 14.95
CA VAL A 29 7.68 10.25 16.24
C VAL A 29 8.38 11.29 17.13
N GLU A 30 9.71 11.21 17.23
CA GLU A 30 10.51 12.16 18.00
C GLU A 30 10.37 13.59 17.47
N LEU A 31 10.46 13.78 16.15
CA LEU A 31 10.29 15.08 15.51
C LEU A 31 8.87 15.62 15.67
N ALA A 32 7.84 14.78 15.60
CA ALA A 32 6.47 15.21 15.82
C ALA A 32 6.28 15.77 17.24
N ASN A 33 6.81 15.08 18.26
CA ASN A 33 6.79 15.55 19.65
C ASN A 33 7.60 16.85 19.86
N GLN A 34 8.72 17.03 19.14
CA GLN A 34 9.52 18.24 19.22
C GLN A 34 8.83 19.47 18.59
N PHE A 35 8.07 19.26 17.51
CA PHE A 35 7.49 20.35 16.72
C PHE A 35 6.05 20.69 17.10
N VAL A 36 5.26 19.73 17.58
CA VAL A 36 3.83 19.93 17.87
C VAL A 36 3.58 19.75 19.38
N PRO A 37 3.19 20.82 20.10
CA PRO A 37 2.98 20.75 21.55
C PRO A 37 1.90 19.75 21.99
N GLU A 38 0.81 19.68 21.24
CA GLU A 38 -0.30 18.73 21.49
C GLU A 38 -0.23 17.60 20.46
N CYS A 39 0.65 16.63 20.72
CA CYS A 39 0.90 15.51 19.83
C CYS A 39 0.46 14.18 20.46
N TYR A 40 -0.27 13.38 19.69
CA TYR A 40 -0.74 12.05 20.02
C TYR A 40 -0.25 11.04 18.98
N HIS A 41 -0.14 9.77 19.37
CA HIS A 41 0.41 8.73 18.51
C HIS A 41 -0.48 7.49 18.45
N LEU A 42 -0.67 6.96 17.24
CA LEU A 42 -1.29 5.66 16.99
C LEU A 42 -0.35 4.80 16.14
N PRO A 43 0.66 4.13 16.73
CA PRO A 43 1.45 3.17 15.98
C PRO A 43 0.62 1.94 15.63
N ILE A 44 0.64 1.55 14.35
CA ILE A 44 0.08 0.30 13.85
C ILE A 44 1.26 -0.53 13.36
N THR A 45 1.61 -1.59 14.10
CA THR A 45 2.89 -2.30 13.95
C THR A 45 2.75 -3.81 14.12
N CYS A 46 3.65 -4.58 13.49
CA CYS A 46 3.64 -6.05 13.57
C CYS A 46 4.61 -6.62 14.62
N ASN A 47 5.38 -5.78 15.30
CA ASN A 47 6.43 -6.23 16.22
C ASN A 47 6.22 -5.65 17.62
N GLU A 48 5.85 -6.51 18.58
CA GLU A 48 5.68 -6.16 19.99
C GLU A 48 6.99 -5.66 20.61
N ALA A 49 8.13 -6.23 20.23
CA ALA A 49 9.44 -5.79 20.72
C ALA A 49 10.00 -4.57 19.97
N GLY A 50 9.28 -4.05 18.97
CA GLY A 50 9.74 -2.92 18.15
C GLY A 50 9.68 -1.60 18.91
N ALA A 51 10.61 -0.69 18.62
CA ALA A 51 10.68 0.64 19.24
C ALA A 51 9.37 1.41 19.13
N LEU A 52 8.68 1.36 17.97
CA LEU A 52 7.35 1.98 17.83
C LEU A 52 6.32 1.48 18.85
N TYR A 53 6.27 0.17 19.12
CA TYR A 53 5.33 -0.39 20.08
C TYR A 53 5.75 -0.06 21.51
N GLN A 54 7.02 -0.32 21.84
CA GLN A 54 7.57 -0.12 23.18
C GLN A 54 7.52 1.35 23.61
N ASN A 55 7.82 2.30 22.72
CA ASN A 55 7.76 3.72 23.05
C ASN A 55 6.31 4.16 23.33
N ALA A 56 5.34 3.64 22.56
CA ALA A 56 3.94 4.00 22.72
C ALA A 56 3.32 3.44 24.01
N ILE A 57 3.58 2.19 24.38
CA ILE A 57 3.05 1.65 25.65
C ILE A 57 3.67 2.31 26.90
N ASN A 58 4.82 2.99 26.74
CA ASN A 58 5.52 3.70 27.80
C ASN A 58 5.21 5.22 27.81
N SER A 59 4.24 5.69 27.02
CA SER A 59 3.89 7.12 26.90
C SER A 59 2.38 7.33 27.03
N ASP A 60 1.96 8.33 27.80
CA ASP A 60 0.52 8.61 28.06
C ASP A 60 -0.23 9.17 26.84
N ASN A 61 0.48 9.71 25.84
CA ASN A 61 -0.09 10.30 24.64
C ASN A 61 -0.13 9.34 23.44
N ALA A 62 -0.02 8.04 23.68
CA ALA A 62 0.07 7.04 22.62
C ALA A 62 -0.82 5.82 22.88
N PHE A 63 -1.31 5.24 21.79
CA PHE A 63 -2.02 3.96 21.80
C PHE A 63 -1.42 3.07 20.73
N ALA A 64 -0.80 1.95 21.10
CA ALA A 64 -0.21 1.04 20.13
C ALA A 64 -1.21 -0.03 19.70
N LEU A 65 -1.41 -0.19 18.40
CA LEU A 65 -2.20 -1.26 17.81
C LEU A 65 -1.27 -2.32 17.22
N LEU A 66 -1.12 -3.44 17.94
CA LEU A 66 -0.31 -4.58 17.50
C LEU A 66 -1.10 -5.45 16.51
N MET A 67 -0.47 -5.79 15.39
CA MET A 67 -1.00 -6.75 14.41
C MET A 67 -0.77 -8.20 14.87
N PRO A 68 -1.51 -9.18 14.32
CA PRO A 68 -1.26 -10.60 14.58
C PRO A 68 0.20 -10.99 14.30
N ALA A 69 0.77 -11.86 15.13
CA ALA A 69 2.21 -12.16 15.13
C ALA A 69 2.71 -12.71 13.79
N GLU A 70 1.88 -13.46 13.07
CA GLU A 70 2.17 -14.00 11.74
C GLU A 70 2.36 -12.92 10.67
N THR A 71 1.88 -11.69 10.93
CA THR A 71 2.01 -10.57 9.99
C THR A 71 3.35 -9.86 10.09
N HIS A 72 4.20 -10.23 11.05
CA HIS A 72 5.61 -9.83 11.05
C HIS A 72 6.36 -10.63 9.97
N ASP A 73 6.14 -10.24 8.71
CA ASP A 73 6.64 -10.97 7.54
C ASP A 73 8.15 -11.27 7.67
N ARG A 74 8.50 -12.55 7.52
CA ARG A 74 9.90 -13.01 7.47
C ARG A 74 10.55 -12.73 6.12
N GLY A 75 9.73 -12.61 5.07
CA GLY A 75 10.18 -12.26 3.73
C GLY A 75 10.75 -10.85 3.69
N PHE A 76 11.69 -10.63 2.77
CA PHE A 76 12.23 -9.29 2.50
C PHE A 76 11.08 -8.31 2.18
N ALA A 77 10.29 -8.65 1.16
CA ALA A 77 9.12 -7.89 0.74
C ALA A 77 7.96 -8.06 1.73
N MET A 78 7.39 -6.94 2.16
CA MET A 78 6.15 -6.89 2.94
C MET A 78 4.96 -7.39 2.11
N THR A 79 4.11 -8.23 2.71
CA THR A 79 2.85 -8.72 2.13
C THR A 79 1.72 -8.64 3.17
N SER A 80 1.67 -9.58 4.11
CA SER A 80 0.60 -9.64 5.12
C SER A 80 0.69 -8.48 6.11
N SER A 81 1.89 -7.96 6.37
CA SER A 81 2.10 -6.76 7.18
C SER A 81 1.36 -5.55 6.59
N ILE A 82 1.62 -5.19 5.34
CA ILE A 82 1.01 -4.00 4.72
C ILE A 82 -0.50 -4.13 4.60
N THR A 83 -1.03 -5.28 4.18
CA THR A 83 -2.47 -5.44 4.01
C THR A 83 -3.22 -5.47 5.34
N THR A 84 -2.66 -6.09 6.37
CA THR A 84 -3.29 -6.14 7.70
C THR A 84 -3.26 -4.76 8.35
N MET A 85 -2.12 -4.06 8.31
CA MET A 85 -2.04 -2.69 8.82
C MET A 85 -3.02 -1.74 8.12
N MET A 86 -3.17 -1.87 6.80
CA MET A 86 -4.13 -1.09 6.02
C MET A 86 -5.58 -1.39 6.44
N ALA A 87 -5.94 -2.67 6.56
CA ALA A 87 -7.28 -3.09 7.00
C ALA A 87 -7.58 -2.61 8.43
N SER A 88 -6.61 -2.70 9.33
CA SER A 88 -6.72 -2.19 10.70
C SER A 88 -6.89 -0.67 10.74
N GLY A 89 -6.11 0.08 9.96
CA GLY A 89 -6.27 1.53 9.84
C GLY A 89 -7.67 1.92 9.35
N LEU A 90 -8.17 1.24 8.31
CA LEU A 90 -9.53 1.43 7.82
C LEU A 90 -10.59 1.09 8.89
N ALA A 91 -10.41 0.01 9.63
CA ALA A 91 -11.35 -0.40 10.67
C ALA A 91 -11.37 0.55 11.87
N VAL A 92 -10.24 1.15 12.22
CA VAL A 92 -10.15 2.15 13.29
C VAL A 92 -10.90 3.43 12.92
N PHE A 93 -10.72 3.94 11.70
CA PHE A 93 -11.23 5.26 11.30
C PHE A 93 -12.59 5.21 10.57
N ALA A 94 -13.04 4.04 10.13
CA ALA A 94 -14.34 3.86 9.46
C ALA A 94 -15.06 2.56 9.90
N PRO A 95 -15.23 2.30 11.21
CA PRO A 95 -15.75 1.03 11.73
C PRO A 95 -17.17 0.71 11.25
N GLU A 96 -17.99 1.73 10.98
CA GLU A 96 -19.36 1.54 10.46
C GLU A 96 -19.38 0.92 9.06
N THR A 97 -18.30 1.07 8.29
CA THR A 97 -18.16 0.52 6.94
C THR A 97 -17.22 -0.67 6.91
N ILE A 98 -16.07 -0.56 7.58
CA ILE A 98 -15.02 -1.58 7.62
C ILE A 98 -14.93 -2.13 9.04
N ASN A 99 -15.44 -3.33 9.26
CA ASN A 99 -15.36 -4.02 10.55
C ASN A 99 -15.20 -5.53 10.35
N SER A 100 -15.08 -6.25 11.46
CA SER A 100 -14.86 -7.70 11.46
C SER A 100 -16.00 -8.52 10.84
N GLN A 101 -17.15 -7.93 10.55
CA GLN A 101 -18.24 -8.58 9.81
C GLN A 101 -18.18 -8.22 8.33
N THR A 102 -18.18 -6.93 7.99
CA THR A 102 -18.19 -6.49 6.58
C THR A 102 -16.89 -6.84 5.86
N PHE A 103 -15.76 -6.86 6.55
CA PHE A 103 -14.47 -7.20 5.96
C PHE A 103 -14.30 -8.71 5.72
N ARG A 104 -15.20 -9.57 6.23
CA ARG A 104 -15.21 -11.00 5.89
C ARG A 104 -15.43 -11.21 4.40
N ASP A 105 -16.32 -10.43 3.78
CA ASP A 105 -16.57 -10.52 2.33
C ASP A 105 -15.29 -10.23 1.51
N VAL A 106 -14.44 -9.32 1.99
CA VAL A 106 -13.14 -9.02 1.37
C VAL A 106 -12.18 -10.19 1.58
N ALA A 107 -12.09 -10.72 2.79
CA ALA A 107 -11.25 -11.88 3.11
C ALA A 107 -11.63 -13.11 2.28
N ASP A 108 -12.93 -13.42 2.19
CA ASP A 108 -13.47 -14.55 1.41
C ASP A 108 -13.18 -14.37 -0.08
N ARG A 109 -13.32 -13.15 -0.61
CA ARG A 109 -12.99 -12.87 -2.01
C ARG A 109 -11.49 -12.99 -2.30
N CYS A 110 -10.64 -12.51 -1.39
CA CYS A 110 -9.19 -12.68 -1.49
C CYS A 110 -8.79 -14.15 -1.41
N GLN A 111 -9.42 -14.93 -0.52
CA GLN A 111 -9.22 -16.37 -0.43
C GLN A 111 -9.62 -17.06 -1.74
N ALA A 112 -10.76 -16.69 -2.33
CA ALA A 112 -11.19 -17.22 -3.63
C ALA A 112 -10.21 -16.87 -4.76
N ILE A 113 -9.63 -15.66 -4.78
CA ILE A 113 -8.59 -15.28 -5.74
C ILE A 113 -7.37 -16.19 -5.58
N LEU A 114 -6.84 -16.35 -4.36
CA LEU A 114 -5.69 -17.22 -4.12
C LEU A 114 -5.96 -18.67 -4.55
N THR A 115 -7.12 -19.21 -4.18
CA THR A 115 -7.54 -20.56 -4.59
C THR A 115 -7.63 -20.70 -6.12
N SER A 116 -8.12 -19.67 -6.82
CA SER A 116 -8.23 -19.69 -8.29
C SER A 116 -6.88 -19.68 -9.02
N LEU A 117 -5.82 -19.23 -8.35
CA LEU A 117 -4.45 -19.21 -8.87
C LEU A 117 -3.71 -20.53 -8.66
N GLY A 118 -4.35 -21.51 -7.99
CA GLY A 118 -3.78 -22.83 -7.76
C GLY A 118 -2.50 -22.80 -6.94
N ASP A 119 -1.45 -23.46 -7.43
CA ASP A 119 -0.11 -23.48 -6.83
C ASP A 119 0.81 -22.36 -7.35
N PHE A 120 0.26 -21.42 -8.13
CA PHE A 120 0.96 -20.32 -8.78
C PHE A 120 1.97 -20.72 -9.89
N SER A 121 2.01 -22.00 -10.31
CA SER A 121 2.98 -22.50 -11.30
C SER A 121 2.82 -21.91 -12.71
N GLU A 122 1.66 -21.34 -13.03
CA GLU A 122 1.40 -20.68 -14.33
C GLU A 122 1.95 -19.24 -14.39
N GLY A 123 2.29 -18.64 -13.24
CA GLY A 123 2.56 -17.22 -13.12
C GLY A 123 1.28 -16.40 -13.36
N VAL A 124 0.90 -15.54 -12.42
CA VAL A 124 -0.42 -14.84 -12.42
C VAL A 124 -0.74 -14.14 -13.75
N PHE A 125 0.26 -13.56 -14.40
CA PHE A 125 0.15 -12.92 -15.71
C PHE A 125 0.91 -13.67 -16.83
N GLY A 126 1.38 -14.90 -16.54
CA GLY A 126 2.24 -15.69 -17.40
C GLY A 126 3.74 -15.35 -17.28
N TYR A 127 4.53 -15.93 -18.20
CA TYR A 127 6.00 -15.82 -18.22
C TYR A 127 6.54 -15.20 -19.52
N ALA A 128 5.76 -14.36 -20.21
CA ALA A 128 6.28 -13.71 -21.40
C ALA A 128 7.50 -12.83 -21.03
N PRO A 129 8.44 -12.61 -21.95
CA PRO A 129 9.76 -12.04 -21.64
C PRO A 129 9.75 -10.51 -21.50
N TRP A 130 8.74 -9.92 -20.85
CA TRP A 130 8.64 -8.48 -20.63
C TRP A 130 9.89 -7.91 -19.94
N LYS A 131 10.27 -6.70 -20.32
CA LYS A 131 11.34 -5.90 -19.70
C LYS A 131 10.79 -4.79 -18.83
N ARG A 132 9.52 -4.45 -19.01
CA ARG A 132 8.82 -3.43 -18.23
C ARG A 132 7.45 -3.94 -17.80
N ILE A 133 7.01 -3.51 -16.61
CA ILE A 133 5.63 -3.63 -16.17
C ILE A 133 5.13 -2.29 -15.65
N VAL A 134 3.88 -1.95 -15.96
CA VAL A 134 3.23 -0.73 -15.47
C VAL A 134 1.93 -1.11 -14.79
N TYR A 135 1.76 -0.69 -13.55
CA TYR A 135 0.48 -0.76 -12.85
C TYR A 135 -0.22 0.59 -12.89
N LEU A 136 -1.50 0.60 -13.26
CA LEU A 136 -2.30 1.81 -13.33
C LEU A 136 -3.50 1.72 -12.39
N GLY A 137 -3.75 2.76 -11.59
CA GLY A 137 -4.91 2.84 -10.72
C GLY A 137 -5.33 4.28 -10.40
N SER A 138 -6.62 4.58 -10.49
CA SER A 138 -7.15 5.92 -10.22
C SER A 138 -7.31 6.23 -8.72
N GLY A 139 -7.01 7.46 -8.32
CA GLY A 139 -7.15 7.91 -6.93
C GLY A 139 -6.32 7.07 -5.96
N GLY A 140 -6.93 6.58 -4.88
CA GLY A 140 -6.26 5.70 -3.91
C GLY A 140 -5.70 4.41 -4.51
N LEU A 141 -6.23 3.92 -5.64
CA LEU A 141 -5.70 2.74 -6.33
C LEU A 141 -4.31 2.99 -6.94
N GLN A 142 -3.88 4.24 -7.11
CA GLN A 142 -2.51 4.56 -7.49
C GLN A 142 -1.52 4.12 -6.39
N GLY A 143 -1.94 4.14 -5.11
CA GLY A 143 -1.17 3.60 -4.00
C GLY A 143 -0.99 2.07 -4.10
N ALA A 144 -2.05 1.36 -4.48
CA ALA A 144 -1.96 -0.08 -4.76
C ALA A 144 -1.08 -0.38 -5.99
N ALA A 145 -1.16 0.46 -7.04
CA ALA A 145 -0.28 0.37 -8.20
C ALA A 145 1.20 0.59 -7.84
N ARG A 146 1.48 1.56 -6.97
CA ARG A 146 2.82 1.83 -6.45
C ARG A 146 3.40 0.63 -5.70
N GLU A 147 2.64 0.06 -4.77
CA GLU A 147 3.08 -1.15 -4.04
C GLU A 147 3.28 -2.33 -4.98
N SER A 148 2.36 -2.54 -5.94
CA SER A 148 2.47 -3.63 -6.93
C SER A 148 3.75 -3.51 -7.76
N ALA A 149 4.06 -2.30 -8.24
CA ALA A 149 5.31 -2.03 -8.95
C ALA A 149 6.53 -2.27 -8.06
N LEU A 150 6.49 -1.85 -6.79
CA LEU A 150 7.59 -2.07 -5.84
C LEU A 150 7.84 -3.57 -5.60
N LYS A 151 6.79 -4.40 -5.43
CA LYS A 151 6.96 -5.86 -5.26
C LYS A 151 7.67 -6.49 -6.44
N VAL A 152 7.33 -6.09 -7.67
CA VAL A 152 8.05 -6.57 -8.85
C VAL A 152 9.51 -6.16 -8.81
N LEU A 153 9.79 -4.88 -8.51
CA LEU A 153 11.16 -4.36 -8.51
C LEU A 153 12.03 -5.05 -7.44
N GLU A 154 11.50 -5.22 -6.23
CA GLU A 154 12.16 -5.90 -5.11
C GLU A 154 12.44 -7.37 -5.43
N LEU A 155 11.40 -8.12 -5.86
CA LEU A 155 11.48 -9.58 -6.01
C LEU A 155 12.19 -10.02 -7.29
N THR A 156 12.38 -9.12 -8.24
CA THR A 156 13.21 -9.36 -9.44
C THR A 156 14.62 -8.77 -9.32
N ALA A 157 14.98 -8.20 -8.16
CA ALA A 157 16.25 -7.49 -7.97
C ALA A 157 16.52 -6.46 -9.09
N GLY A 158 15.48 -5.70 -9.45
CA GLY A 158 15.50 -4.66 -10.48
C GLY A 158 15.64 -5.17 -11.92
N LYS A 159 15.55 -6.49 -12.18
CA LYS A 159 15.66 -7.05 -13.54
C LYS A 159 14.45 -6.72 -14.40
N LEU A 160 13.28 -6.57 -13.80
CA LEU A 160 12.07 -6.08 -14.46
C LEU A 160 11.80 -4.64 -14.01
N ALA A 161 11.88 -3.69 -14.93
CA ALA A 161 11.60 -2.29 -14.61
C ALA A 161 10.11 -2.12 -14.33
N ALA A 162 9.75 -1.57 -13.17
CA ALA A 162 8.37 -1.47 -12.73
C ALA A 162 7.95 -0.01 -12.54
N PHE A 163 6.81 0.36 -13.11
CA PHE A 163 6.26 1.72 -13.11
C PHE A 163 4.85 1.73 -12.52
N TYR A 164 4.42 2.89 -12.04
CA TYR A 164 3.05 3.11 -11.60
C TYR A 164 2.57 4.51 -11.97
N ASP A 165 1.28 4.64 -12.27
CA ASP A 165 0.62 5.93 -12.47
C ASP A 165 -0.90 5.81 -12.26
N SER A 166 -1.61 6.93 -12.31
CA SER A 166 -3.04 6.97 -12.57
C SER A 166 -3.33 6.84 -14.06
N PRO A 167 -4.46 6.24 -14.47
CA PRO A 167 -4.84 6.15 -15.88
C PRO A 167 -4.87 7.50 -16.62
N THR A 168 -5.41 8.55 -16.00
CA THR A 168 -5.44 9.87 -16.62
C THR A 168 -4.05 10.50 -16.67
N GLY A 169 -3.27 10.43 -15.59
CA GLY A 169 -1.90 10.93 -15.51
C GLY A 169 -0.96 10.29 -16.53
N PHE A 170 -1.14 8.99 -16.78
CA PHE A 170 -0.29 8.21 -17.69
C PHE A 170 -0.19 8.81 -19.09
N ARG A 171 -1.27 9.44 -19.60
CA ARG A 171 -1.27 10.09 -20.92
C ARG A 171 -0.30 11.26 -21.05
N HIS A 172 0.09 11.89 -19.94
CA HIS A 172 0.80 13.17 -19.93
C HIS A 172 2.32 13.01 -19.89
N GLY A 173 2.84 12.11 -20.73
CA GLY A 173 4.27 11.80 -20.82
C GLY A 173 4.58 10.35 -20.48
N PRO A 174 4.20 9.82 -19.30
CA PRO A 174 4.60 8.48 -18.86
C PRO A 174 4.26 7.35 -19.84
N LYS A 175 3.19 7.47 -20.62
CA LYS A 175 2.83 6.53 -21.70
C LYS A 175 3.95 6.29 -22.70
N SER A 176 4.90 7.22 -22.87
CA SER A 176 6.05 7.05 -23.77
C SER A 176 6.98 5.89 -23.41
N LEU A 177 6.85 5.30 -22.21
CA LEU A 177 7.63 4.11 -21.83
C LEU A 177 7.11 2.82 -22.48
N VAL A 178 5.88 2.81 -23.00
CA VAL A 178 5.24 1.60 -23.55
C VAL A 178 5.91 1.20 -24.86
N ASP A 179 6.35 -0.06 -24.92
CA ASP A 179 6.88 -0.73 -26.10
C ASP A 179 6.37 -2.19 -26.16
N ASP A 180 6.85 -2.95 -27.14
CA ASP A 180 6.50 -4.37 -27.37
C ASP A 180 7.00 -5.32 -26.26
N GLU A 181 7.85 -4.83 -25.36
CA GLU A 181 8.35 -5.56 -24.18
C GLU A 181 7.70 -5.08 -22.86
N THR A 182 6.59 -4.33 -22.93
CA THR A 182 5.90 -3.75 -21.76
C THR A 182 4.57 -4.44 -21.44
N LEU A 183 4.42 -4.96 -20.23
CA LEU A 183 3.13 -5.39 -19.67
C LEU A 183 2.42 -4.22 -18.97
N VAL A 184 1.18 -3.93 -19.34
CA VAL A 184 0.34 -2.92 -18.63
C VAL A 184 -0.82 -3.61 -17.91
N VAL A 185 -0.94 -3.36 -16.60
CA VAL A 185 -1.99 -3.88 -15.73
C VAL A 185 -2.81 -2.71 -15.17
N VAL A 186 -4.13 -2.73 -15.38
CA VAL A 186 -5.03 -1.64 -14.95
C VAL A 186 -5.96 -2.12 -13.84
N PHE A 187 -5.88 -1.50 -12.67
CA PHE A 187 -6.83 -1.66 -11.57
C PHE A 187 -8.04 -0.76 -11.80
N VAL A 188 -9.07 -1.32 -12.44
CA VAL A 188 -10.30 -0.59 -12.77
C VAL A 188 -11.10 -0.29 -11.51
N SER A 189 -11.41 0.98 -11.29
CA SER A 189 -12.23 1.43 -10.18
C SER A 189 -13.63 0.80 -10.21
N SER A 190 -14.17 0.48 -9.03
CA SER A 190 -15.58 0.13 -8.87
C SER A 190 -16.49 1.36 -8.83
N HIS A 191 -15.94 2.57 -8.65
CA HIS A 191 -16.74 3.79 -8.62
C HIS A 191 -17.28 4.13 -10.03
N PRO A 192 -18.61 4.27 -10.22
CA PRO A 192 -19.23 4.38 -11.55
C PRO A 192 -18.75 5.55 -12.42
N TYR A 193 -18.36 6.66 -11.81
CA TYR A 193 -17.82 7.81 -12.53
C TYR A 193 -16.35 7.59 -12.91
N THR A 194 -15.53 7.19 -11.94
CA THR A 194 -14.08 7.04 -12.10
C THR A 194 -13.74 5.95 -13.12
N ARG A 195 -14.49 4.84 -13.10
CA ARG A 195 -14.27 3.70 -14.00
C ARG A 195 -14.39 4.05 -15.48
N GLN A 196 -15.10 5.13 -15.83
CA GLN A 196 -15.22 5.57 -17.23
C GLN A 196 -13.84 5.95 -17.77
N TYR A 197 -13.08 6.75 -17.01
CA TYR A 197 -11.73 7.16 -17.37
C TYR A 197 -10.74 5.99 -17.42
N ASP A 198 -10.86 5.03 -16.50
CA ASP A 198 -10.03 3.82 -16.48
C ASP A 198 -10.27 2.98 -17.74
N LEU A 199 -11.54 2.80 -18.12
CA LEU A 199 -11.94 2.02 -19.29
C LEU A 199 -11.58 2.72 -20.61
N ASP A 200 -11.69 4.06 -20.67
CA ASP A 200 -11.28 4.83 -21.85
C ASP A 200 -9.78 4.71 -22.11
N LEU A 201 -8.93 4.79 -21.07
CA LEU A 201 -7.50 4.50 -21.24
C LEU A 201 -7.26 3.05 -21.63
N LEU A 202 -7.92 2.10 -20.98
CA LEU A 202 -7.74 0.69 -21.31
C LEU A 202 -8.10 0.41 -22.78
N ALA A 203 -9.16 1.05 -23.30
CA ALA A 203 -9.54 0.95 -24.70
C ALA A 203 -8.50 1.58 -25.65
N GLU A 204 -7.87 2.68 -25.25
CA GLU A 204 -6.77 3.30 -25.99
C GLU A 204 -5.54 2.40 -26.04
N LEU A 205 -5.09 1.87 -24.90
CA LEU A 205 -3.95 0.96 -24.81
C LEU A 205 -4.15 -0.33 -25.62
N ARG A 206 -5.39 -0.83 -25.70
CA ARG A 206 -5.73 -1.99 -26.54
C ARG A 206 -5.77 -1.69 -28.03
N ARG A 207 -5.91 -0.42 -28.42
CA ARG A 207 -5.96 0.01 -29.82
C ARG A 207 -4.56 0.32 -30.37
N ASP A 208 -3.68 0.80 -29.51
CA ASP A 208 -2.31 1.21 -29.86
C ASP A 208 -1.32 0.03 -29.87
N ASN A 209 -1.72 -1.12 -29.30
CA ASN A 209 -1.04 -2.42 -29.42
C ASN A 209 -1.59 -3.23 -30.59
#